data_AF-A0A967H5R0-F1
#
_entry.id   AF-A0A967H5R0-F1
#
_cell.length_a   1.000
_cell.length_b   1.000
_cell.length_c   1.000
_cell.angle_alpha   90.00
_cell.angle_beta   90.00
_cell.angle_gamma   90.00
#
_symmetry.space_group_name_H-M   'P 1'
#
loop_
_entity.id
_entity.type
_entity.pdbx_description
1 polymer ?
#
loop_
_entity_poly.entity_id
_entity_poly.type
_entity_poly.pdbx_seq_one_letter_code
_entity_poly.pdbx_strand_id
1 'polypeptide(L)'
;ETLRSSYVVIAIPLLLERGWQAEVDRILVVDTDESRQVERTVKRDGITPEQVRQMMRTQVTRQQRLAVADDILHNDESPAELSEQVQCLHQYYLQLAETPEQ
;
A
#
# COMPACT_ATOMS: atom_id res chain seq x y z
N GLU A 1 13.19 19.84 -7.69
CA GLU A 1 14.28 18.84 -7.81
C GLU A 1 13.99 17.95 -9.01
N THR A 2 15.00 17.52 -9.75
CA THR A 2 14.83 16.59 -10.88
C THR A 2 14.97 15.17 -10.35
N LEU A 3 13.91 14.36 -10.47
CA LEU A 3 13.93 12.94 -10.12
C LEU A 3 14.73 12.17 -11.19
N ARG A 4 15.56 11.22 -10.75
CA ARG A 4 16.45 10.41 -11.61
C ARG A 4 16.12 8.91 -11.61
N SER A 5 15.01 8.51 -11.00
CA SER A 5 14.56 7.12 -10.94
C SER A 5 13.69 6.78 -12.15
N SER A 6 13.69 5.51 -12.59
CA SER A 6 12.86 5.05 -13.71
C SER A 6 11.37 5.15 -13.42
N TYR A 7 10.98 5.04 -12.15
CA TYR A 7 9.61 5.28 -11.67
C TYR A 7 9.65 5.97 -10.30
N VAL A 8 8.50 6.41 -9.81
CA VAL A 8 8.34 7.08 -8.51
C VAL A 8 7.29 6.37 -7.67
N VAL A 9 7.48 6.33 -6.36
CA VAL A 9 6.48 5.82 -5.41
C VAL A 9 5.90 6.98 -4.62
N ILE A 10 4.58 7.12 -4.65
CA ILE A 10 3.87 8.17 -3.91
C ILE A 10 3.03 7.50 -2.82
N ALA A 11 3.45 7.67 -1.55
CA ALA A 11 2.72 7.11 -0.42
C ALA A 11 1.51 8.00 -0.06
N ILE A 12 0.30 7.56 -0.41
CA ILE A 12 -0.94 8.33 -0.22
C ILE A 12 -1.88 7.56 0.72
N PRO A 13 -2.06 8.00 1.99
CA PRO A 13 -2.91 7.30 2.96
C PRO A 13 -4.41 7.26 2.61
N LEU A 14 -4.90 8.21 1.81
CA LEU A 14 -6.32 8.41 1.47
C LEU A 14 -6.53 8.48 -0.05
N LEU A 15 -5.85 7.59 -0.79
CA LEU A 15 -5.85 7.62 -2.25
C LEU A 15 -7.27 7.50 -2.82
N LEU A 16 -8.03 6.52 -2.34
CA LEU A 16 -9.39 6.25 -2.82
C LEU A 16 -10.36 7.35 -2.42
N GLU A 17 -10.26 7.84 -1.18
CA GLU A 17 -11.13 8.90 -0.66
C GLU A 17 -10.97 10.21 -1.42
N ARG A 18 -9.79 10.45 -1.99
CA ARG A 18 -9.50 11.66 -2.79
C ARG A 18 -9.81 11.52 -4.28
N GLY A 19 -10.11 10.31 -4.76
CA GLY A 19 -10.40 10.09 -6.18
C GLY A 19 -9.17 10.19 -7.08
N TRP A 20 -7.96 9.99 -6.56
CA TRP A 20 -6.69 10.18 -7.29
C TRP A 20 -6.20 8.92 -8.00
N GLN A 21 -7.02 7.88 -8.11
CA GLN A 21 -6.65 6.63 -8.77
C GLN A 21 -6.22 6.83 -10.22
N ALA A 22 -6.80 7.81 -10.92
CA ALA A 22 -6.48 8.11 -12.32
C ALA A 22 -5.21 8.95 -12.50
N GLU A 23 -4.61 9.46 -11.42
CA GLU A 23 -3.41 10.31 -11.45
C GLU A 23 -2.12 9.49 -11.28
N VAL A 24 -2.23 8.17 -11.20
CA VAL A 24 -1.10 7.24 -11.05
C VAL A 24 -1.22 6.13 -12.09
N ASP A 25 -0.09 5.65 -12.57
CA ASP A 25 -0.05 4.56 -13.55
C ASP A 25 -0.44 3.22 -12.92
N ARG A 26 -0.15 3.05 -11.62
CA ARG A 26 -0.45 1.83 -10.84
C ARG A 26 -0.73 2.10 -9.38
N ILE A 27 -1.54 1.24 -8.78
CA ILE A 27 -1.94 1.25 -7.37
C ILE A 27 -1.42 -0.02 -6.69
N LEU A 28 -0.38 0.16 -5.86
CA LEU A 28 0.12 -0.87 -4.95
C LEU A 28 -0.57 -0.77 -3.59
N VAL A 29 -1.34 -1.79 -3.20
CA VAL A 29 -1.93 -1.88 -1.86
C VAL A 29 -1.05 -2.73 -0.94
N VAL A 30 -0.59 -2.14 0.16
CA VAL A 30 0.08 -2.88 1.25
C VAL A 30 -1.01 -3.37 2.21
N ASP A 31 -1.28 -4.67 2.19
CA ASP A 31 -2.35 -5.30 2.95
C ASP A 31 -1.80 -6.09 4.14
N THR A 32 -2.57 -6.14 5.23
CA THR A 32 -2.27 -6.95 6.42
C THR A 32 -3.58 -7.31 7.10
N ASP A 33 -3.58 -8.40 7.87
CA ASP A 33 -4.75 -8.79 8.65
C ASP A 33 -5.17 -7.72 9.67
N GLU A 34 -6.48 -7.55 9.85
CA GLU A 34 -7.03 -6.52 10.76
C GLU A 34 -6.53 -6.69 12.20
N SER A 35 -6.38 -7.92 12.67
CA SER A 35 -5.86 -8.22 14.00
C SER A 35 -4.43 -7.67 14.19
N ARG A 36 -3.58 -7.87 13.19
CA ARG A 36 -2.19 -7.40 13.18
C ARG A 36 -2.12 -5.89 12.97
N GLN A 37 -2.98 -5.31 12.15
CA GLN A 37 -3.11 -3.86 12.02
C GLN A 37 -3.42 -3.23 13.38
N VAL A 38 -4.41 -3.76 14.09
CA VAL A 38 -4.78 -3.29 15.44
C VAL A 38 -3.61 -3.44 16.41
N GLU A 39 -2.98 -4.62 16.47
CA GLU A 39 -1.84 -4.86 17.36
C GLU A 39 -0.69 -3.86 17.12
N ARG A 40 -0.31 -3.67 15.84
CA ARG A 40 0.78 -2.77 15.46
C ARG A 40 0.45 -1.32 15.79
N THR A 41 -0.79 -0.86 15.53
CA THR A 41 -1.21 0.50 15.84
C THR A 41 -1.25 0.76 17.35
N VAL A 42 -1.81 -0.17 18.13
CA VAL A 42 -1.81 -0.08 19.60
C VAL A 42 -0.38 0.04 20.14
N LYS A 43 0.53 -0.82 19.66
CA LYS A 43 1.94 -0.81 20.07
C LYS A 43 2.67 0.49 19.71
N ARG A 44 2.35 1.09 18.56
CA ARG A 44 2.98 2.32 18.08
C ARG A 44 2.44 3.57 18.76
N ASP A 45 1.12 3.68 18.86
CA ASP A 45 0.43 4.92 19.23
C ASP A 45 -0.03 4.95 20.70
N GLY A 46 0.02 3.82 21.41
CA GLY A 46 -0.38 3.72 22.82
C GLY A 46 -1.88 3.88 23.08
N ILE A 47 -2.71 3.72 22.05
CA ILE A 47 -4.18 3.82 22.13
C ILE A 47 -4.83 2.44 22.30
N THR A 48 -6.11 2.41 22.68
CA THR A 48 -6.85 1.16 22.89
C THR A 48 -7.19 0.46 21.56
N PRO A 49 -7.31 -0.88 21.53
CA PRO A 49 -7.79 -1.62 20.37
C PRO A 49 -9.14 -1.11 19.85
N GLU A 50 -10.05 -0.71 20.74
CA GLU A 50 -11.35 -0.12 20.39
C GLU A 50 -11.18 1.19 19.62
N GLN A 51 -10.30 2.08 20.07
CA GLN A 51 -10.00 3.33 19.37
C GLN A 51 -9.44 3.07 17.97
N VAL A 52 -8.52 2.11 17.82
CA VAL A 52 -7.99 1.73 16.50
C VAL A 52 -9.11 1.25 15.58
N ARG A 53 -9.98 0.35 16.04
CA ARG A 53 -11.11 -0.15 15.24
C ARG A 53 -12.08 0.95 14.85
N GLN A 54 -12.30 1.95 15.71
CA GLN A 54 -13.13 3.11 15.34
C GLN A 54 -12.47 3.95 14.23
N MET A 55 -11.15 4.17 14.30
CA MET A 55 -10.42 4.87 13.23
C MET A 55 -10.42 4.09 11.91
N MET A 56 -10.32 2.77 11.96
CA MET A 56 -10.40 1.93 10.77
C MET A 56 -11.77 2.02 10.08
N ARG A 57 -12.85 2.19 10.86
CA ARG A 57 -14.22 2.34 10.32
C ARG A 57 -14.46 3.66 9.58
N THR A 58 -13.64 4.69 9.80
CA THR A 58 -13.77 5.97 9.09
C THR A 58 -13.07 5.98 7.73
N GLN A 59 -12.31 4.94 7.40
CA GLN A 59 -11.57 4.79 6.15
C GLN A 59 -12.35 3.91 5.16
N VAL A 60 -11.95 3.92 3.88
CA VAL A 60 -12.46 2.93 2.93
C VAL A 60 -12.21 1.50 3.42
N THR A 61 -13.13 0.60 3.10
CA THR A 61 -13.03 -0.80 3.53
C THR A 61 -11.85 -1.51 2.87
N ARG A 62 -11.33 -2.58 3.51
CA ARG A 62 -10.29 -3.44 2.93
C ARG A 62 -10.70 -3.94 1.54
N GLN A 63 -11.94 -4.42 1.40
CA GLN A 63 -12.46 -4.91 0.12
C GLN A 63 -12.42 -3.83 -0.98
N GLN A 64 -12.79 -2.59 -0.66
CA GLN A 64 -12.72 -1.49 -1.62
C GLN A 64 -11.28 -1.17 -2.04
N ARG A 65 -10.32 -1.20 -1.10
CA ARG A 65 -8.90 -1.00 -1.43
C ARG A 65 -8.37 -2.10 -2.35
N LEU A 66 -8.66 -3.35 -2.03
CA LEU A 66 -8.21 -4.49 -2.82
C LEU A 66 -8.84 -4.52 -4.22
N ALA A 67 -10.09 -4.04 -4.36
CA ALA A 67 -10.78 -4.00 -5.65
C ALA A 67 -10.18 -3.00 -6.66
N VAL A 68 -9.40 -2.01 -6.20
CA VAL A 68 -8.75 -1.02 -7.07
C VAL A 68 -7.24 -1.22 -7.17
N ALA A 69 -6.70 -2.26 -6.53
CA ALA A 69 -5.27 -2.53 -6.54
C ALA A 69 -4.85 -3.16 -7.87
N ASP A 70 -3.81 -2.64 -8.49
CA ASP A 70 -3.12 -3.32 -9.59
C ASP A 70 -2.23 -4.43 -9.04
N ASP A 71 -1.61 -4.18 -7.88
CA ASP A 71 -0.71 -5.09 -7.20
C ASP A 71 -0.99 -5.07 -5.68
N ILE A 72 -0.83 -6.22 -5.03
CA ILE A 72 -1.02 -6.37 -3.58
C ILE A 72 0.29 -6.86 -2.96
N LEU A 73 0.77 -6.15 -1.93
CA LEU A 73 1.91 -6.54 -1.11
C LEU A 73 1.42 -6.99 0.26
N HIS A 74 1.65 -8.25 0.63
CA HIS A 74 1.20 -8.80 1.90
C HIS A 74 2.24 -8.55 3.01
N ASN A 75 1.88 -7.74 4.01
CA ASN A 75 2.74 -7.35 5.13
C ASN A 75 2.45 -8.16 6.42
N ASP A 76 2.04 -9.40 6.22
CA ASP A 76 1.79 -10.38 7.28
C ASP A 76 3.00 -11.32 7.52
N GLU A 77 3.96 -11.29 6.61
CA GLU A 77 5.11 -12.18 6.63
C GLU A 77 6.29 -11.58 7.39
N SER A 78 7.41 -12.31 7.42
CA SER A 78 8.66 -11.80 7.98
C SER A 78 9.22 -10.65 7.14
N PRO A 79 10.11 -9.80 7.71
CA PRO A 79 10.77 -8.75 6.94
C PRO A 79 11.58 -9.28 5.75
N ALA A 80 12.06 -10.52 5.80
CA ALA A 80 12.81 -11.14 4.70
C ALA A 80 11.88 -11.46 3.53
N GLU A 81 10.76 -12.12 3.78
CA GLU A 81 9.75 -12.45 2.77
C GLU A 81 9.14 -11.17 2.16
N LEU A 82 8.87 -10.16 2.99
CA LEU A 82 8.43 -8.85 2.50
C LEU A 82 9.46 -8.21 1.56
N SER A 83 10.76 -8.34 1.88
CA SER A 83 11.84 -7.83 1.03
C SER A 83 11.90 -8.55 -0.31
N GLU A 84 11.63 -9.85 -0.35
CA GLU A 84 11.57 -10.63 -1.58
C GLU A 84 10.38 -10.19 -2.45
N GLN A 85 9.20 -10.03 -1.86
CA GLN A 85 8.02 -9.52 -2.57
C GLN A 85 8.28 -8.11 -3.16
N VAL A 86 8.89 -7.21 -2.38
CA VAL A 86 9.27 -5.86 -2.84
C VAL A 86 10.27 -5.93 -3.99
N GLN A 87 11.25 -6.83 -3.93
CA GLN A 87 12.25 -6.97 -5.00
C GLN A 87 11.60 -7.45 -6.30
N CYS A 88 10.66 -8.40 -6.23
CA CYS A 88 9.91 -8.86 -7.39
C CYS A 88 9.09 -7.73 -8.02
N LEU A 89 8.33 -6.98 -7.21
CA LEU A 89 7.55 -5.83 -7.70
C LEU A 89 8.46 -4.73 -8.27
N HIS A 90 9.61 -4.48 -7.65
CA HIS A 90 10.58 -3.50 -8.15
C HIS A 90 11.07 -3.86 -9.55
N GLN A 91 11.48 -5.12 -9.78
CA GLN A 91 11.91 -5.57 -11.12
C GLN A 91 10.78 -5.46 -12.13
N TYR A 92 9.56 -5.82 -11.74
CA TYR A 92 8.40 -5.68 -12.59
C TYR A 92 8.12 -4.21 -12.98
N TYR A 93 8.16 -3.28 -12.02
CA TYR A 93 7.95 -1.86 -12.29
C TYR A 93 9.08 -1.23 -13.12
N LEU A 94 10.31 -1.70 -12.99
CA LEU A 94 11.41 -1.28 -13.89
C LEU A 94 11.10 -1.64 -15.34
N GLN A 95 10.61 -2.87 -15.60
CA GLN A 95 10.25 -3.31 -16.94
C GLN A 95 9.09 -2.50 -17.54
N LEU A 96 8.08 -2.19 -16.72
CA LEU A 96 6.97 -1.34 -17.14
C LEU A 96 7.45 0.09 -17.45
N ALA A 97 8.32 0.65 -16.63
CA ALA A 97 8.87 1.99 -16.86
C ALA A 97 9.74 2.08 -18.14
N GLU A 98 10.39 0.99 -18.53
CA GLU A 98 11.16 0.90 -19.78
C GLU A 98 10.30 0.67 -21.02
N THR A 99 9.05 0.22 -20.83
CA THR A 99 8.11 -0.08 -21.91
C THR A 99 6.98 0.94 -21.87
N PRO A 100 7.10 2.11 -22.53
CA PRO A 100 6.00 3.07 -22.56
C PRO A 100 4.77 2.37 -23.14
N GLU A 101 3.68 2.36 -22.38
CA GLU A 101 2.37 1.96 -22.90
C GLU A 101 2.08 2.81 -24.15
N GLN A 102 1.77 2.14 -25.27
CA GLN A 102 1.40 2.76 -26.54
C GLN A 102 0.00 3.36 -26.49
#